data_AF-A0A933WUL3-F1
#
_entry.id   AF-A0A933WUL3-F1
#
_cell.length_a   1.000
_cell.length_b   1.000
_cell.length_c   1.000
_cell.angle_alpha   90.00
_cell.angle_beta   90.00
_cell.angle_gamma   90.00
#
_symmetry.space_group_name_H-M   'P 1'
#
loop_
_entity.id
_entity.type
_entity.pdbx_description
1 polymer ?
#
loop_
_entity_poly.entity_id
_entity_poly.type
_entity_poly.pdbx_seq_one_letter_code
_entity_poly.pdbx_strand_id
1 'polypeptide(L)'
;MTKAPAVLLAALLVSALPAAAQNPAPPAAAPAASGRLGGGYKDAKWGMSPAEVKKRIPARVDYETRQPKVEKTLILSLGEGRKLSCFFENDRFFQAIYQPVAVDGEPTAAEAVVSGLSKKYGPGKEEDGFTDKEGKPLRLVTWNDGITKIEFRMRAPRPSGKNPNLAAEPYPSSTVTVLYTSIAVSAKRALRQDEERRRAEEQKRQQRVNDIQGDL
;
A
#
# COMPACT_ATOMS: atom_id res chain seq x y z
N MET A 1 64.59 63.73 23.89
CA MET A 1 64.74 63.66 22.43
C MET A 1 64.48 62.24 21.99
N THR A 2 63.63 62.06 20.96
CA THR A 2 63.47 60.86 20.09
C THR A 2 63.13 59.52 20.75
N LYS A 3 62.22 58.66 20.29
CA LYS A 3 61.31 58.57 19.14
C LYS A 3 60.35 57.41 19.51
N ALA A 4 59.05 57.54 19.26
CA ALA A 4 58.16 56.39 19.21
C ALA A 4 58.54 55.46 18.03
N PRO A 5 58.12 54.19 18.08
CA PRO A 5 57.24 53.77 17.00
C PRO A 5 56.02 53.00 17.50
N ALA A 6 54.93 53.29 16.79
CA ALA A 6 53.66 52.60 16.83
C ALA A 6 53.81 51.15 16.38
N VAL A 7 53.14 50.23 17.07
CA VAL A 7 52.75 48.95 16.50
C VAL A 7 51.24 48.79 16.69
N LEU A 8 50.62 48.59 15.54
CA LEU A 8 49.20 48.47 15.23
C LEU A 8 48.42 47.55 16.19
N LEU A 9 47.29 48.07 16.67
CA LEU A 9 46.14 47.30 17.11
C LEU A 9 45.54 46.55 15.91
N ALA A 10 45.58 45.23 15.92
CA ALA A 10 44.71 44.40 15.08
C ALA A 10 43.53 43.93 15.93
N ALA A 11 42.48 44.74 15.97
CA ALA A 11 41.18 44.32 16.50
C ALA A 11 40.50 43.42 15.44
N LEU A 12 40.53 42.10 15.66
CA LEU A 12 39.67 41.18 14.93
C LEU A 12 38.21 41.43 15.37
N LEU A 13 37.46 42.15 14.55
CA LEU A 13 36.00 42.08 14.56
C LEU A 13 35.61 40.66 14.15
N VAL A 14 35.23 39.84 15.13
CA VAL A 14 34.45 38.63 14.91
C VAL A 14 33.05 39.08 14.53
N SER A 15 32.80 39.21 13.23
CA SER A 15 31.44 39.30 12.69
C SER A 15 30.73 37.98 12.98
N ALA A 16 29.90 37.96 14.01
CA ALA A 16 28.92 36.90 14.21
C ALA A 16 27.93 36.94 13.04
N LEU A 17 28.15 36.09 12.03
CA LEU A 17 27.12 35.80 11.03
C LEU A 17 25.94 35.12 11.75
N PRO A 18 24.69 35.54 11.48
CA PRO A 18 23.54 34.80 11.96
C PRO A 18 23.59 33.40 11.36
N ALA A 19 23.46 32.39 12.21
CA ALA A 19 23.26 31.01 11.80
C ALA A 19 22.10 31.01 10.79
N ALA A 20 22.42 30.73 9.52
CA ALA A 20 21.42 30.53 8.50
C ALA A 20 20.51 29.41 8.99
N ALA A 21 19.28 29.77 9.37
CA ALA A 21 18.21 28.84 9.60
C ALA A 21 18.14 27.97 8.35
N GLN A 22 18.64 26.73 8.45
CA GLN A 22 18.45 25.73 7.43
C GLN A 22 16.95 25.51 7.36
N ASN A 23 16.31 26.16 6.38
CA ASN A 23 14.95 25.82 6.00
C ASN A 23 14.92 24.29 5.85
N PRO A 24 14.01 23.59 6.55
CA PRO A 24 13.88 22.16 6.37
C PRO A 24 13.70 21.91 4.87
N ALA A 25 14.52 21.02 4.33
CA ALA A 25 14.44 20.63 2.93
C ALA A 25 12.95 20.34 2.61
N PRO A 26 12.41 20.91 1.52
CA PRO A 26 11.03 20.60 1.13
C PRO A 26 10.89 19.08 1.05
N PRO A 27 9.80 18.50 1.59
CA PRO A 27 9.57 17.07 1.53
C PRO A 27 9.74 16.64 0.08
N ALA A 28 10.60 15.63 -0.13
CA ALA A 28 10.89 15.10 -1.45
C ALA A 28 9.56 14.90 -2.20
N ALA A 29 9.41 15.61 -3.33
CA ALA A 29 8.18 15.57 -4.11
C ALA A 29 7.85 14.11 -4.40
N ALA A 30 6.69 13.67 -3.93
CA ALA A 30 6.20 12.32 -4.19
C ALA A 30 6.25 12.09 -5.71
N PRO A 31 6.78 10.95 -6.18
CA PRO A 31 6.89 10.68 -7.60
C PRO A 31 5.53 10.87 -8.26
N ALA A 32 5.51 11.61 -9.38
CA ALA A 32 4.29 11.97 -10.10
C ALA A 32 3.34 10.77 -10.16
N ALA A 33 2.17 10.95 -9.55
CA ALA A 33 1.23 9.89 -9.29
C ALA A 33 0.71 9.34 -10.63
N SER A 34 1.37 8.31 -11.15
CA SER A 34 0.95 7.64 -12.35
C SER A 34 -0.23 6.77 -11.95
N GLY A 35 -1.42 6.93 -12.55
CA GLY A 35 -2.60 6.08 -12.34
C GLY A 35 -2.43 4.61 -12.76
N ARG A 36 -1.21 4.08 -12.65
CA ARG A 36 -0.72 2.77 -13.04
C ARG A 36 -0.55 1.92 -11.80
N LEU A 37 -0.73 0.62 -11.96
CA LEU A 37 -0.33 -0.34 -10.93
C LEU A 37 1.19 -0.29 -10.82
N GLY A 38 1.69 0.18 -9.68
CA GLY A 38 3.12 0.21 -9.49
C GLY A 38 3.74 -1.17 -9.24
N GLY A 39 5.06 -1.22 -9.00
CA GLY A 39 5.76 -2.51 -8.78
C GLY A 39 6.12 -3.31 -10.04
N GLY A 40 6.12 -2.71 -11.24
CA GLY A 40 6.56 -3.37 -12.48
C GLY A 40 5.46 -3.63 -13.51
N TYR A 41 4.19 -3.55 -13.11
CA TYR A 41 3.01 -3.74 -13.97
C TYR A 41 2.59 -2.45 -14.67
N LYS A 42 3.58 -1.68 -15.15
CA LYS A 42 3.49 -0.26 -15.52
C LYS A 42 2.36 0.04 -16.50
N ASP A 43 1.87 -0.93 -17.26
CA ASP A 43 0.88 -0.69 -18.31
C ASP A 43 -0.57 -0.93 -17.88
N ALA A 44 -0.80 -1.59 -16.74
CA ALA A 44 -2.13 -1.70 -16.15
C ALA A 44 -2.48 -0.40 -15.39
N LYS A 45 -3.65 0.16 -15.66
CA LYS A 45 -4.16 1.38 -15.01
C LYS A 45 -5.45 1.11 -14.25
N TRP A 46 -5.66 1.87 -13.18
CA TRP A 46 -6.92 1.84 -12.45
C TRP A 46 -8.10 2.18 -13.37
N GLY A 47 -9.22 1.48 -13.21
CA GLY A 47 -10.42 1.64 -14.01
C GLY A 47 -10.42 0.92 -15.38
N MET A 48 -9.35 0.21 -15.73
CA MET A 48 -9.35 -0.66 -16.92
C MET A 48 -10.35 -1.80 -16.79
N SER A 49 -10.91 -2.24 -17.91
CA SER A 49 -11.72 -3.44 -18.01
C SER A 49 -10.89 -4.71 -17.88
N PRO A 50 -11.50 -5.86 -17.54
CA PRO A 50 -10.79 -7.14 -17.51
C PRO A 50 -10.07 -7.47 -18.83
N ALA A 51 -10.69 -7.15 -19.97
CA ALA A 51 -10.11 -7.38 -21.29
C ALA A 51 -8.88 -6.50 -21.55
N GLU A 52 -8.90 -5.24 -21.10
CA GLU A 52 -7.73 -4.35 -21.20
C GLU A 52 -6.60 -4.82 -20.30
N VAL A 53 -6.89 -5.24 -19.06
CA VAL A 53 -5.86 -5.76 -18.14
C VAL A 53 -5.19 -7.02 -18.71
N LYS A 54 -5.98 -7.96 -19.27
CA LYS A 54 -5.45 -9.16 -19.95
C LYS A 54 -4.50 -8.84 -21.10
N LYS A 55 -4.80 -7.78 -21.87
CA LYS A 55 -3.94 -7.36 -23.00
C LYS A 55 -2.67 -6.65 -22.54
N ARG A 56 -2.72 -5.96 -21.40
CA ARG A 56 -1.61 -5.13 -20.89
C ARG A 56 -0.62 -5.89 -20.03
N ILE A 57 -1.06 -6.96 -19.37
CA ILE A 57 -0.20 -7.79 -18.53
C ILE A 57 0.10 -9.07 -19.30
N PRO A 58 1.34 -9.26 -19.81
CA PRO A 58 1.73 -10.47 -20.53
C PRO A 58 1.90 -11.64 -19.56
N ALA A 59 0.78 -12.21 -19.13
CA ALA A 59 0.72 -13.27 -18.13
C ALA A 59 -0.30 -14.33 -18.52
N ARG A 60 -0.08 -15.56 -18.06
CA ARG A 60 -1.05 -16.64 -18.25
C ARG A 60 -2.23 -16.40 -17.32
N VAL A 61 -3.44 -16.51 -17.86
CA VAL A 61 -4.66 -16.48 -17.05
C VAL A 61 -4.86 -17.87 -16.46
N ASP A 62 -4.75 -17.99 -15.14
CA ASP A 62 -4.98 -19.24 -14.41
C ASP A 62 -6.45 -19.42 -14.07
N TYR A 63 -7.14 -18.31 -13.77
CA TYR A 63 -8.53 -18.35 -13.31
C TYR A 63 -9.26 -17.04 -13.57
N GLU A 64 -10.54 -17.15 -13.93
CA GLU A 64 -11.44 -16.01 -14.13
C GLU A 64 -12.83 -16.33 -13.55
N THR A 65 -13.25 -15.57 -12.54
CA THR A 65 -14.63 -15.64 -12.05
C THR A 65 -15.51 -14.65 -12.79
N ARG A 66 -16.71 -15.09 -13.18
CA ARG A 66 -17.76 -14.23 -13.73
C ARG A 66 -18.98 -14.29 -12.83
N GLN A 67 -19.00 -13.51 -11.74
CA GLN A 67 -20.25 -13.27 -11.05
C GLN A 67 -20.98 -12.10 -11.74
N PRO A 68 -22.23 -12.31 -12.19
CA PRO A 68 -23.01 -11.23 -12.75
C PRO A 68 -23.30 -10.23 -11.62
N LYS A 69 -22.75 -9.01 -11.76
CA LYS A 69 -23.04 -7.78 -11.01
C LYS A 69 -22.14 -7.37 -9.84
N VAL A 70 -21.32 -8.23 -9.24
CA VAL A 70 -20.64 -7.83 -7.98
C VAL A 70 -19.13 -7.73 -8.14
N GLU A 71 -18.43 -8.82 -8.42
CA GLU A 71 -16.96 -8.82 -8.52
C GLU A 71 -16.49 -9.81 -9.59
N LYS A 72 -15.68 -9.34 -10.54
CA LYS A 72 -14.89 -10.24 -11.40
C LYS A 72 -13.49 -10.31 -10.82
N THR A 73 -12.91 -11.50 -10.83
CA THR A 73 -11.54 -11.73 -10.38
C THR A 73 -10.77 -12.41 -11.50
N LEU A 74 -9.58 -11.89 -11.79
CA LEU A 74 -8.65 -12.43 -12.76
C LEU A 74 -7.35 -12.80 -12.04
N ILE A 75 -7.01 -14.09 -12.02
CA ILE A 75 -5.75 -14.56 -11.45
C ILE A 75 -4.75 -14.78 -12.58
N LEU A 76 -3.65 -14.04 -12.54
CA LEU A 76 -2.57 -14.07 -13.51
C LEU A 76 -1.34 -14.75 -12.92
N SER A 77 -0.83 -15.77 -13.62
CA SER A 77 0.48 -16.37 -13.32
C SER A 77 1.57 -15.61 -14.06
N LEU A 78 2.51 -15.08 -13.29
CA LEU A 78 3.63 -14.26 -13.79
C LEU A 78 4.90 -15.09 -14.01
N GLY A 79 4.79 -16.41 -13.96
CA GLY A 79 5.93 -17.33 -13.97
C GLY A 79 6.63 -17.42 -12.61
N GLU A 80 7.43 -18.48 -12.44
CA GLU A 80 8.19 -18.74 -11.20
C GLU A 80 7.28 -18.81 -9.97
N GLY A 81 6.04 -19.27 -10.16
CA GLY A 81 5.00 -19.38 -9.14
C GLY A 81 4.38 -18.05 -8.67
N ARG A 82 4.92 -16.88 -9.07
CA ARG A 82 4.37 -15.56 -8.71
C ARG A 82 2.96 -15.36 -9.26
N LYS A 83 2.08 -14.77 -8.45
CA LYS A 83 0.68 -14.55 -8.81
C LYS A 83 0.27 -13.10 -8.66
N LEU A 84 -0.60 -12.65 -9.55
CA LEU A 84 -1.28 -11.37 -9.47
C LEU A 84 -2.79 -11.59 -9.61
N SER A 85 -3.52 -11.40 -8.53
CA SER A 85 -4.98 -11.44 -8.52
C SER A 85 -5.52 -10.02 -8.72
N CYS A 86 -6.23 -9.80 -9.82
CA CYS A 86 -6.84 -8.53 -10.18
C CYS A 86 -8.34 -8.56 -9.90
N PHE A 87 -8.85 -7.56 -9.19
CA PHE A 87 -10.25 -7.46 -8.77
C PHE A 87 -10.92 -6.30 -9.50
N PHE A 88 -12.12 -6.58 -9.99
CA PHE A 88 -12.91 -5.66 -10.81
C PHE A 88 -14.30 -5.52 -10.21
N GLU A 89 -14.75 -4.28 -10.10
CA GLU A 89 -16.11 -3.94 -9.69
C GLU A 89 -16.73 -3.12 -10.81
N ASN A 90 -17.95 -3.47 -11.24
CA ASN A 90 -18.59 -2.84 -12.41
C ASN A 90 -17.69 -2.82 -13.66
N ASP A 91 -16.93 -3.90 -13.89
CA ASP A 91 -15.92 -4.00 -14.95
C ASP A 91 -14.81 -2.94 -14.88
N ARG A 92 -14.53 -2.40 -13.69
CA ARG A 92 -13.45 -1.45 -13.45
C ARG A 92 -12.44 -2.02 -12.46
N PHE A 93 -11.20 -2.08 -12.89
CA PHE A 93 -10.08 -2.52 -12.08
C PHE A 93 -9.83 -1.59 -10.90
N PHE A 94 -9.85 -2.10 -9.68
CA PHE A 94 -9.71 -1.28 -8.47
C PHE A 94 -8.71 -1.81 -7.45
N GLN A 95 -8.41 -3.11 -7.48
CA GLN A 95 -7.51 -3.73 -6.52
C GLN A 95 -6.70 -4.84 -7.17
N ALA A 96 -5.44 -4.98 -6.75
CA ALA A 96 -4.59 -6.10 -7.10
C ALA A 96 -3.91 -6.68 -5.86
N ILE A 97 -3.76 -8.00 -5.84
CA ILE A 97 -2.99 -8.73 -4.84
C ILE A 97 -1.81 -9.38 -5.55
N TYR A 98 -0.61 -8.93 -5.23
CA TYR A 98 0.62 -9.56 -5.69
C TYR A 98 1.14 -10.52 -4.61
N GLN A 99 1.36 -11.76 -5.00
CA GLN A 99 1.98 -12.79 -4.18
C GLN A 99 3.34 -13.11 -4.81
N PRO A 100 4.43 -12.54 -4.28
CA PRO A 100 5.76 -13.01 -4.65
C PRO A 100 5.88 -14.45 -4.14
N VAL A 101 6.18 -15.40 -5.03
CA VAL A 101 6.69 -16.68 -4.55
C VAL A 101 8.06 -16.39 -4.00
N ALA A 102 8.19 -16.59 -2.70
CA ALA A 102 9.47 -16.79 -2.13
C ALA A 102 9.72 -18.28 -2.05
N VAL A 103 10.88 -18.68 -2.56
CA VAL A 103 11.39 -20.03 -2.36
C VAL A 103 11.58 -20.21 -0.85
N ASP A 104 11.06 -21.31 -0.30
CA ASP A 104 11.28 -21.65 1.11
C ASP A 104 12.79 -21.64 1.39
N GLY A 105 13.23 -20.81 2.33
CA GLY A 105 14.64 -20.64 2.68
C GLY A 105 15.31 -19.35 2.21
N GLU A 106 14.64 -18.49 1.42
CA GLU A 106 15.14 -17.14 1.12
C GLU A 106 14.42 -16.07 1.96
N PRO A 107 14.96 -15.68 3.14
CA PRO A 107 14.44 -14.56 3.93
C PRO A 107 14.54 -13.21 3.19
N THR A 108 15.38 -13.14 2.15
CA THR A 108 15.68 -11.93 1.37
C THR A 108 14.55 -11.48 0.45
N ALA A 109 13.61 -12.36 0.08
CA ALA A 109 12.53 -12.00 -0.85
C ALA A 109 11.59 -10.94 -0.27
N ALA A 110 11.25 -11.05 1.02
CA ALA A 110 10.42 -10.08 1.72
C ALA A 110 11.12 -8.71 1.80
N GLU A 111 12.39 -8.70 2.20
CA GLU A 111 13.20 -7.50 2.30
C GLU A 111 13.44 -6.85 0.93
N ALA A 112 13.64 -7.63 -0.12
CA ALA A 112 13.78 -7.13 -1.48
C ALA A 112 12.49 -6.44 -1.95
N VAL A 113 11.31 -6.98 -1.62
CA VAL A 113 10.03 -6.35 -1.91
C VAL A 113 9.87 -5.04 -1.12
N VAL A 114 10.11 -5.05 0.19
CA VAL A 114 10.00 -3.84 1.03
C VAL A 114 11.00 -2.77 0.59
N SER A 115 12.24 -3.16 0.27
CA SER A 115 13.28 -2.28 -0.27
C SER A 115 12.87 -1.70 -1.62
N GLY A 116 12.32 -2.52 -2.52
CA GLY A 116 11.81 -2.08 -3.81
C GLY A 116 10.65 -1.08 -3.70
N LEU A 117 9.71 -1.34 -2.79
CA LEU A 117 8.61 -0.41 -2.48
C LEU A 117 9.15 0.88 -1.86
N SER A 118 10.09 0.79 -0.93
CA SER A 118 10.66 1.96 -0.26
C SER A 118 11.47 2.86 -1.20
N LYS A 119 12.25 2.26 -2.10
CA LYS A 119 12.95 3.00 -3.17
C LYS A 119 11.99 3.74 -4.09
N LYS A 120 10.78 3.19 -4.31
CA LYS A 120 9.81 3.75 -5.24
C LYS A 120 8.89 4.78 -4.60
N TYR A 121 8.39 4.54 -3.38
CA TYR A 121 7.35 5.36 -2.75
C TYR A 121 7.85 6.12 -1.51
N GLY A 122 9.14 6.01 -1.18
CA GLY A 122 9.69 6.53 0.07
C GLY A 122 9.49 5.56 1.24
N PRO A 123 9.90 5.96 2.45
CA PRO A 123 9.74 5.12 3.64
C PRO A 123 8.25 4.82 3.87
N GLY A 124 7.93 3.53 4.05
CA GLY A 124 6.59 3.11 4.41
C GLY A 124 6.29 3.37 5.88
N LYS A 125 5.01 3.41 6.23
CA LYS A 125 4.57 3.45 7.62
C LYS A 125 4.40 2.02 8.12
N GLU A 126 5.20 1.63 9.11
CA GLU A 126 4.97 0.36 9.81
C GLU A 126 3.74 0.48 10.71
N GLU A 127 2.90 -0.55 10.69
CA GLU A 127 1.68 -0.63 11.50
C GLU A 127 1.74 -1.90 12.36
N ASP A 128 1.63 -1.72 13.67
CA ASP A 128 1.67 -2.78 14.66
C ASP A 128 0.26 -3.23 15.07
N GLY A 129 0.16 -4.39 15.71
CA GLY A 129 -1.08 -4.89 16.31
C GLY A 129 -2.06 -5.56 15.34
N PHE A 130 -1.67 -5.78 14.08
CA PHE A 130 -2.49 -6.53 13.12
C PHE A 130 -2.29 -8.04 13.26
N THR A 131 -3.38 -8.79 13.09
CA THR A 131 -3.36 -10.26 13.05
C THR A 131 -3.96 -10.80 11.76
N ASP A 132 -3.48 -11.95 11.31
CA ASP A 132 -4.11 -12.69 10.22
C ASP A 132 -5.42 -13.37 10.66
N LYS A 133 -6.09 -14.07 9.74
CA LYS A 133 -7.35 -14.79 10.02
C LYS A 133 -7.20 -15.91 11.07
N GLU A 134 -5.97 -16.34 11.32
CA GLU A 134 -5.63 -17.36 12.33
C GLU A 134 -5.22 -16.71 13.66
N GLY A 135 -5.35 -15.39 13.79
CA GLY A 135 -4.96 -14.63 14.99
C GLY A 135 -3.44 -14.45 15.14
N LYS A 136 -2.64 -14.76 14.11
CA LYS A 136 -1.18 -14.65 14.16
C LYS A 136 -0.74 -13.24 13.83
N PRO A 137 0.27 -12.67 14.51
CA PRO A 137 0.71 -11.31 14.25
C PRO A 137 1.19 -11.14 12.79
N LEU A 138 0.87 -10.01 12.20
CA LEU A 138 1.28 -9.59 10.87
C LEU A 138 2.20 -8.38 10.98
N ARG A 139 3.31 -8.41 10.24
CA ARG A 139 4.02 -7.19 9.88
C ARG A 139 3.24 -6.53 8.74
N LEU A 140 2.81 -5.29 8.98
CA LEU A 140 2.13 -4.45 7.99
C LEU A 140 2.97 -3.21 7.72
N VAL A 141 3.25 -2.94 6.45
CA VAL A 141 3.86 -1.68 6.03
C VAL A 141 2.98 -1.06 4.96
N THR A 142 2.61 0.21 5.14
CA THR A 142 1.70 0.92 4.25
C THR A 142 2.39 2.07 3.53
N TRP A 143 2.04 2.25 2.26
CA TRP A 143 2.40 3.42 1.46
C TRP A 143 1.15 4.02 0.84
N ASN A 144 1.19 5.31 0.59
CA ASN A 144 0.14 6.05 -0.09
C ASN A 144 0.78 7.09 -1.01
N ASP A 145 0.58 6.96 -2.32
CA ASP A 145 1.11 7.89 -3.32
C ASP A 145 0.06 8.94 -3.78
N GLY A 146 -1.05 9.05 -3.06
CA GLY A 146 -2.20 9.91 -3.38
C GLY A 146 -3.19 9.29 -4.37
N ILE A 147 -2.82 8.23 -5.09
CA ILE A 147 -3.71 7.51 -6.02
C ILE A 147 -3.96 6.08 -5.55
N THR A 148 -2.94 5.44 -5.00
CA THR A 148 -2.89 4.04 -4.65
C THR A 148 -2.51 3.90 -3.19
N LYS A 149 -3.33 3.16 -2.45
CA LYS A 149 -2.94 2.60 -1.16
C LYS A 149 -2.22 1.28 -1.40
N ILE A 150 -1.03 1.14 -0.84
CA ILE A 150 -0.19 -0.05 -0.95
C ILE A 150 -0.01 -0.62 0.45
N GLU A 151 -0.25 -1.92 0.60
CA GLU A 151 -0.06 -2.60 1.87
C GLU A 151 0.80 -3.83 1.65
N PHE A 152 1.99 -3.85 2.24
CA PHE A 152 2.79 -5.05 2.38
C PHE A 152 2.34 -5.77 3.66
N ARG A 153 2.02 -7.05 3.54
CA ARG A 153 1.61 -7.92 4.63
C ARG A 153 2.51 -9.15 4.65
N MET A 154 3.00 -9.51 5.83
CA MET A 154 3.77 -10.73 6.05
C MET A 154 3.49 -11.25 7.45
N ARG A 155 3.43 -12.58 7.62
CA ARG A 155 3.30 -13.17 8.95
C ARG A 155 4.56 -12.86 9.76
N ALA A 156 4.38 -12.30 10.95
CA ALA A 156 5.48 -12.10 11.87
C ALA A 156 6.03 -13.46 12.31
N PRO A 157 7.35 -13.58 12.50
CA PRO A 157 7.96 -14.80 12.97
C PRO A 157 7.43 -15.12 14.36
N ARG A 158 7.25 -16.41 14.64
CA ARG A 158 6.88 -16.82 15.99
C ARG A 158 8.00 -16.41 16.95
N PRO A 159 7.71 -15.71 18.06
CA PRO A 159 8.66 -15.67 19.15
C PRO A 159 8.92 -17.13 19.56
N SER A 160 10.19 -17.52 19.64
CA SER A 160 10.57 -18.86 20.12
C SER A 160 10.10 -19.00 21.56
N GLY A 161 8.88 -19.51 21.76
CA GLY A 161 8.21 -19.56 23.06
C GLY A 161 8.87 -20.50 24.08
N LYS A 162 10.03 -21.08 23.77
CA LYS A 162 10.78 -21.97 24.66
C LYS A 162 12.22 -21.55 24.92
N ASN A 163 12.77 -20.57 24.18
CA ASN A 163 14.13 -20.11 24.42
C ASN A 163 14.34 -18.68 23.88
N PRO A 164 14.57 -17.68 24.74
CA PRO A 164 14.85 -16.31 24.30
C PRO A 164 16.19 -16.18 23.54
N ASN A 165 17.05 -17.22 23.59
CA ASN A 165 18.30 -17.32 22.84
C ASN A 165 18.17 -18.08 21.51
N LEU A 166 17.01 -18.66 21.19
CA LEU A 166 16.78 -19.20 19.84
C LEU A 166 16.38 -18.03 18.95
N ALA A 167 17.16 -17.79 17.90
CA ALA A 167 16.82 -16.83 16.85
C ALA A 167 15.35 -17.03 16.45
N ALA A 168 14.58 -15.94 16.41
CA ALA A 168 13.21 -15.96 15.91
C ALA A 168 13.18 -16.74 14.58
N GLU A 169 12.20 -17.65 14.41
CA GLU A 169 12.08 -18.39 13.16
C GLU A 169 12.14 -17.40 11.99
N PRO A 170 12.91 -17.68 10.91
CA PRO A 170 12.95 -16.78 9.77
C PRO A 170 11.53 -16.56 9.23
N TYR A 171 11.25 -15.35 8.77
CA TYR A 171 9.95 -15.00 8.20
C TYR A 171 9.54 -16.04 7.16
N PRO A 172 8.34 -16.64 7.25
CA PRO A 172 7.86 -17.53 6.21
C PRO A 172 7.54 -16.68 4.99
N SER A 173 8.49 -16.62 4.06
CA SER A 173 8.39 -15.79 2.86
C SER A 173 7.20 -16.18 1.98
N SER A 174 6.65 -17.39 2.14
CA SER A 174 5.38 -17.88 1.57
C SER A 174 4.13 -17.13 2.04
N THR A 175 4.24 -16.27 3.07
CA THR A 175 3.14 -15.45 3.59
C THR A 175 3.14 -14.01 3.08
N VAL A 176 4.15 -13.64 2.28
CA VAL A 176 4.28 -12.27 1.75
C VAL A 176 3.16 -11.99 0.76
N THR A 177 2.46 -10.89 1.00
CA THR A 177 1.42 -10.38 0.10
C THR A 177 1.54 -8.87 -0.02
N VAL A 178 1.43 -8.35 -1.24
CA VAL A 178 1.36 -6.91 -1.50
C VAL A 178 -0.01 -6.57 -2.09
N LEU A 179 -0.77 -5.76 -1.37
CA LEU A 179 -2.08 -5.29 -1.77
C LEU A 179 -1.96 -3.90 -2.38
N TYR A 180 -2.49 -3.71 -3.58
CA TYR A 180 -2.59 -2.42 -4.25
C TYR A 180 -4.07 -2.07 -4.39
N THR A 181 -4.49 -0.90 -3.92
CA THR A 181 -5.89 -0.46 -3.95
C THR A 181 -6.00 0.97 -4.45
N SER A 182 -6.86 1.19 -5.45
CA SER A 182 -7.14 2.53 -5.99
C SER A 182 -7.98 3.34 -5.01
N ILE A 183 -7.46 4.48 -4.53
CA ILE A 183 -8.16 5.36 -3.59
C ILE A 183 -9.45 5.89 -4.22
N ALA A 184 -9.39 6.39 -5.46
CA ALA A 184 -10.54 7.00 -6.12
C ALA A 184 -11.67 5.99 -6.41
N VAL A 185 -11.32 4.78 -6.87
CA VAL A 185 -12.32 3.76 -7.18
C VAL A 185 -12.91 3.19 -5.89
N SER A 186 -12.08 2.96 -4.86
CA SER A 186 -12.55 2.50 -3.55
C SER A 186 -13.43 3.52 -2.82
N ALA A 187 -13.15 4.82 -2.93
CA ALA A 187 -14.01 5.87 -2.37
C ALA A 187 -15.39 5.90 -3.03
N LYS A 188 -15.44 5.80 -4.38
CA LYS A 188 -16.70 5.70 -5.14
C LYS A 188 -17.49 4.44 -4.81
N ARG A 189 -16.81 3.34 -4.47
CA ARG A 189 -17.43 2.10 -3.99
C ARG A 189 -18.08 2.30 -2.63
N ALA A 190 -17.35 2.87 -1.67
CA ALA A 190 -17.85 3.10 -0.32
C ALA A 190 -19.11 4.00 -0.32
N LEU A 191 -19.13 5.04 -1.16
CA LEU A 191 -20.29 5.92 -1.31
C LEU A 191 -21.52 5.17 -1.86
N ARG A 192 -21.35 4.37 -2.92
CA ARG A 192 -22.46 3.60 -3.50
C ARG A 192 -23.03 2.57 -2.54
N GLN A 193 -22.17 1.88 -1.80
CA GLN A 193 -22.60 0.92 -0.77
C GLN A 193 -23.39 1.61 0.35
N ASP A 194 -23.00 2.84 0.75
CA ASP A 194 -23.77 3.61 1.73
C ASP A 194 -25.14 4.04 1.18
N GLU A 195 -25.21 4.50 -0.08
CA GLU A 195 -26.47 4.84 -0.74
C GLU A 195 -27.41 3.64 -0.86
N GLU A 196 -26.90 2.48 -1.28
CA GLU A 196 -27.68 1.24 -1.38
C GLU A 196 -28.20 0.79 -0.01
N ARG A 197 -27.36 0.89 1.03
CA ARG A 197 -27.77 0.60 2.41
C ARG A 197 -28.89 1.52 2.86
N ARG A 198 -28.78 2.84 2.64
CA ARG A 198 -29.82 3.81 2.99
C ARG A 198 -31.13 3.53 2.27
N ARG A 199 -31.08 3.21 0.97
CA ARG A 199 -32.27 2.84 0.19
C ARG A 199 -32.93 1.56 0.74
N ALA A 200 -32.13 0.56 1.11
CA ALA A 200 -32.64 -0.67 1.68
C ALA A 200 -33.28 -0.46 3.07
N GLU A 201 -32.69 0.41 3.89
CA GLU A 201 -33.24 0.80 5.19
C GLU A 201 -34.55 1.59 5.05
N GLU A 202 -34.61 2.52 4.10
CA GLU A 202 -35.80 3.31 3.80
C GLU A 202 -36.93 2.43 3.26
N GLN A 203 -36.63 1.49 2.34
CA GLN A 203 -37.60 0.50 1.87
C GLN A 203 -38.13 -0.38 3.01
N LYS A 204 -37.26 -0.87 3.90
CA LYS A 204 -37.68 -1.64 5.08
C LYS A 204 -38.56 -0.82 6.02
N ARG A 205 -38.25 0.48 6.19
CA ARG A 205 -39.06 1.38 7.01
C ARG A 205 -40.43 1.61 6.38
N GLN A 206 -40.49 1.85 5.07
CA GLN A 206 -41.74 2.05 4.34
C GLN A 206 -42.61 0.79 4.38
N GLN A 207 -41.99 -0.39 4.22
CA GLN A 207 -42.69 -1.66 4.29
C GLN A 207 -43.31 -1.88 5.69
N ARG A 208 -42.56 -1.64 6.77
CA ARG A 208 -43.10 -1.69 8.14
C ARG A 208 -44.28 -0.74 8.37
N VAL A 209 -44.24 0.47 7.81
CA VAL A 209 -45.34 1.43 7.92
C VAL A 209 -46.58 0.91 7.19
N ASN A 210 -46.41 0.36 5.99
CA ASN A 210 -47.50 -0.22 5.22
C ASN A 210 -48.11 -1.44 5.90
N ASP A 211 -47.29 -2.30 6.51
CA ASP A 211 -47.77 -3.47 7.26
C ASP A 211 -48.67 -3.05 8.45
N ILE A 212 -48.26 -2.01 9.19
CA ILE A 212 -49.06 -1.47 10.32
C ILE A 212 -50.39 -0.85 9.84
N GLN A 213 -50.42 -0.23 8.66
CA GLN A 213 -51.64 0.36 8.10
C GLN A 213 -52.58 -0.67 7.45
N GLY A 214 -52.06 -1.82 7.03
CA GLY A 214 -52.86 -2.91 6.45
C GLY A 214 -53.58 -3.78 7.49
N ASP A 215 -53.16 -3.72 8.76
CA ASP A 215 -53.74 -4.48 9.88
C ASP A 215 -54.83 -3.69 10.68
N LEU A 216 -55.13 -2.45 10.28
CA LEU A 216 -56.19 -1.58 10.85
C LEU A 216 -57.43 -1.56 9.97
#